data_AF-U6G6N6-F1
#
_entry.id   AF-U6G6N6-F1
#
_cell.length_a   1.000
_cell.length_b   1.000
_cell.length_c   1.000
_cell.angle_alpha   90.00
_cell.angle_beta   90.00
_cell.angle_gamma   90.00
#
_symmetry.space_group_name_H-M   'P 1'
#
loop_
_entity.id
_entity.type
_entity.pdbx_description
1 polymer ?
#
loop_
_entity_poly.entity_id
_entity_poly.type
_entity_poly.pdbx_seq_one_letter_code
_entity_poly.pdbx_strand_id
1 'polypeptide(L)'
;MERKQRQQLQLDLAEAQRELLLLQQQHEQQQQQQQQQQLLLPHIGAASVDIQQTQTFLLQQQLQQKEIQLRGLAAALDSCKAQSIAAAAALQQQLQQAFERVAEAEAEATERQRQAELLQQQTSALQQQLIGLQQQHTAAEAARVELQQCLQQQQQNNTQLQQQLALQQQMRREVQQQVEQQQQQIDLLQQQNEELQEEAADYRRNAAAAAAVGPAAVAAAAAAATAAGVGGETEGIAALVKLERQLAAEQYEQQLQQLQQQLQQLQQQTEQQTEQQRLELQQAQQQLQLYQQQQQQQQQQQQQQQQQQQQQQQQDDKQQQQLLLLLEERDRLITAIRLLQQRCDEQQQLLEMQQQQQQEQQQQQQQQQQQQQHQHEDNEHQQEQQQQHDDDEDEEQQQQQQEQQQQQQQQQAASVETLQQQVSSLVSVNAQLSQWVRRLLQLVLQRLHRSSSSSKSSNSSNSSSSSNSSSRRSSLHQSAATEDAELRENINELLSSLQQQPLNKDIHLNISSYLEQLQQQQQQQQQQQCSNRRRRTEGEYQ
;
A
#
# COMPACT_ATOMS: atom_id res chain seq x y z
N MET A 1 -62.54 24.92 9.59
CA MET A 1 -63.64 24.75 10.54
C MET A 1 -63.52 25.77 11.69
N GLU A 2 -62.44 25.79 12.46
CA GLU A 2 -62.23 26.73 13.58
C GLU A 2 -62.42 28.21 13.25
N ARG A 3 -61.94 28.68 12.08
CA ARG A 3 -62.14 30.08 11.66
C ARG A 3 -63.63 30.48 11.61
N LYS A 4 -64.48 29.58 11.12
CA LYS A 4 -65.94 29.80 11.08
C LYS A 4 -66.53 29.79 12.49
N GLN A 5 -66.06 28.90 13.36
CA GLN A 5 -66.52 28.78 14.74
C GLN A 5 -66.13 30.00 15.58
N ARG A 6 -64.92 30.54 15.40
CA ARG A 6 -64.46 31.79 16.03
C ARG A 6 -65.22 33.01 15.52
N GLN A 7 -65.50 33.07 14.23
CA GLN A 7 -66.35 34.14 13.67
C GLN A 7 -67.77 34.09 14.23
N GLN A 8 -68.34 32.89 14.38
CA GLN A 8 -69.65 32.71 15.00
C GLN A 8 -69.66 33.17 16.46
N LEU A 9 -68.70 32.72 17.27
CA LEU A 9 -68.60 33.15 18.68
C LEU A 9 -68.38 34.66 18.83
N GLN A 10 -67.65 35.31 17.91
CA GLN A 10 -67.51 36.77 17.90
C GLN A 10 -68.83 37.48 17.58
N LEU A 11 -69.60 36.95 16.63
CA LEU A 11 -70.94 37.44 16.31
C LEU A 11 -71.89 37.28 17.51
N ASP A 12 -71.92 36.10 18.11
CA ASP A 12 -72.78 35.79 19.25
C ASP A 12 -72.41 36.67 20.48
N LEU A 13 -71.11 36.93 20.71
CA LEU A 13 -70.64 37.84 21.76
C LEU A 13 -71.07 39.28 21.48
N ALA A 14 -70.92 39.76 20.24
CA ALA A 14 -71.31 41.11 19.84
C ALA A 14 -72.83 41.32 19.95
N GLU A 15 -73.62 40.30 19.60
CA GLU A 15 -75.07 40.30 19.74
C GLU A 15 -75.50 40.32 21.21
N ALA A 16 -74.89 39.48 22.05
CA ALA A 16 -75.15 39.46 23.49
C ALA A 16 -74.79 40.79 24.18
N GLN A 17 -73.71 41.46 23.75
CA GLN A 17 -73.36 42.80 24.24
C GLN A 17 -74.40 43.85 23.85
N ARG A 18 -74.91 43.79 22.62
CA ARG A 18 -75.95 44.69 22.14
C ARG A 18 -77.26 44.49 22.91
N GLU A 19 -77.65 43.25 23.18
CA GLU A 19 -78.83 42.94 23.98
C GLU A 19 -78.71 43.44 25.42
N LEU A 20 -77.55 43.26 26.06
CA LEU A 20 -77.27 43.77 27.41
C LEU A 20 -77.44 45.30 27.48
N LEU A 21 -76.90 46.00 26.49
CA LEU A 21 -76.94 47.46 26.41
C LEU A 21 -78.38 47.97 26.22
N LEU A 22 -79.19 47.26 25.43
CA LEU A 22 -80.63 47.52 25.27
C LEU A 22 -81.40 47.31 26.59
N LEU A 23 -81.11 46.22 27.31
CA LEU A 23 -81.72 45.91 28.61
C LEU A 23 -81.38 46.97 29.66
N GLN A 24 -80.12 47.42 29.67
CA GLN A 24 -79.65 48.47 30.56
C GLN A 24 -80.35 49.81 30.28
N GLN A 25 -80.48 50.18 29.00
CA GLN A 25 -81.23 51.39 28.61
C GLN A 25 -82.71 51.31 29.01
N GLN A 26 -83.34 50.14 28.87
CA GLN A 26 -84.71 49.92 29.30
C GLN A 26 -84.86 50.06 30.82
N HIS A 27 -83.90 49.53 31.59
CA HIS A 27 -83.85 49.69 33.03
C HIS A 27 -83.79 51.17 33.44
N GLU A 28 -82.90 51.94 32.82
CA GLU A 28 -82.73 53.37 33.08
C GLU A 28 -84.00 54.18 32.75
N GLN A 29 -84.66 53.91 31.63
CA GLN A 29 -85.94 54.55 31.29
C GLN A 29 -87.02 54.23 32.32
N GLN A 30 -87.09 52.98 32.77
CA GLN A 30 -88.07 52.57 33.76
C GLN A 30 -87.79 53.23 35.12
N GLN A 31 -86.52 53.36 35.50
CA GLN A 31 -86.10 54.05 36.71
C GLN A 31 -86.43 55.56 36.64
N GLN A 32 -86.23 56.21 35.49
CA GLN A 32 -86.65 57.60 35.28
C GLN A 32 -88.17 57.77 35.38
N GLN A 33 -88.97 56.84 34.83
CA GLN A 33 -90.43 56.88 35.00
C GLN A 33 -90.84 56.70 36.47
N GLN A 34 -90.16 55.84 37.23
CA GLN A 34 -90.41 55.71 38.67
C GLN A 34 -90.09 57.01 39.41
N GLN A 35 -88.98 57.68 39.10
CA GLN A 35 -88.64 58.97 39.70
C GLN A 35 -89.68 60.06 39.35
N GLN A 36 -90.18 60.08 38.11
CA GLN A 36 -91.25 61.01 37.72
C GLN A 36 -92.59 60.70 38.42
N GLN A 37 -92.93 59.42 38.62
CA GLN A 37 -94.13 59.03 39.36
C GLN A 37 -94.02 59.33 40.86
N GLN A 38 -92.83 59.24 41.45
CA GLN A 38 -92.57 59.67 42.83
C GLN A 38 -92.65 61.20 42.98
N LEU A 39 -92.45 61.98 41.91
CA LEU A 39 -92.57 63.44 41.92
C LEU A 39 -94.02 63.94 41.76
N LEU A 40 -94.93 63.15 41.15
CA LEU A 40 -96.26 63.64 40.76
C LEU A 40 -97.41 63.35 41.77
N LEU A 41 -97.30 62.40 42.70
CA LEU A 41 -98.37 62.15 43.71
C LEU A 41 -97.82 61.60 45.04
N PRO A 42 -97.88 62.36 46.15
CA PRO A 42 -97.49 61.84 47.48
C PRO A 42 -98.55 61.00 48.23
N HIS A 43 -99.81 60.92 47.77
CA HIS A 43 -100.92 60.45 48.62
C HIS A 43 -101.90 59.41 48.03
N ILE A 44 -101.49 58.52 47.12
CA ILE A 44 -102.34 57.37 46.72
C ILE A 44 -101.60 56.04 46.91
N GLY A 45 -102.00 55.30 47.95
CA GLY A 45 -102.18 53.84 48.00
C GLY A 45 -100.97 52.91 47.75
N ALA A 46 -100.55 52.21 48.80
CA ALA A 46 -99.48 51.21 48.89
C ALA A 46 -99.59 49.93 48.00
N ALA A 47 -100.44 49.91 46.96
CA ALA A 47 -100.65 48.73 46.11
C ALA A 47 -99.92 48.78 44.75
N SER A 48 -99.36 49.91 44.32
CA SER A 48 -98.60 50.02 43.05
C SER A 48 -97.09 49.78 43.20
N VAL A 49 -96.57 49.81 44.43
CA VAL A 49 -95.12 49.68 44.73
C VAL A 49 -94.62 48.24 44.55
N ASP A 50 -95.42 47.23 44.88
CA ASP A 50 -95.05 45.81 44.74
C ASP A 50 -94.87 45.38 43.27
N ILE A 51 -95.73 45.88 42.37
CA ILE A 51 -95.66 45.54 40.94
C ILE A 51 -94.40 46.17 40.30
N GLN A 52 -94.04 47.39 40.72
CA GLN A 52 -92.85 48.05 40.22
C GLN A 52 -91.56 47.42 40.75
N GLN A 53 -91.49 47.09 42.05
CA GLN A 53 -90.32 46.39 42.61
C GLN A 53 -90.10 45.02 41.96
N THR A 54 -91.17 44.28 41.71
CA THR A 54 -91.12 42.97 41.04
C THR A 54 -90.58 43.09 39.61
N GLN A 55 -90.97 44.11 38.84
CA GLN A 55 -90.42 44.35 37.50
C GLN A 55 -88.93 44.69 37.52
N THR A 56 -88.48 45.56 38.43
CA THR A 56 -87.05 45.88 38.55
C THR A 56 -86.21 44.67 38.96
N PHE A 57 -86.73 43.81 39.85
CA PHE A 57 -86.03 42.59 40.25
C PHE A 57 -85.90 41.60 39.09
N LEU A 58 -86.97 41.39 38.31
CA LEU A 58 -86.93 40.55 37.11
C LEU A 58 -85.92 41.06 36.08
N LEU A 59 -85.87 42.37 35.86
CA LEU A 59 -84.93 42.98 34.93
C LEU A 59 -83.48 42.85 35.40
N GLN A 60 -83.25 43.01 36.71
CA GLN A 60 -81.93 42.84 37.32
C GLN A 60 -81.45 41.37 37.26
N GLN A 61 -82.34 40.42 37.51
CA GLN A 61 -82.05 39.00 37.33
C GLN A 61 -81.71 38.66 35.87
N GLN A 62 -82.41 39.26 34.91
CA GLN A 62 -82.15 39.07 33.49
C GLN A 62 -80.80 39.66 33.05
N LEU A 63 -80.43 40.84 33.56
CA LEU A 63 -79.10 41.44 33.38
C LEU A 63 -77.99 40.53 33.91
N GLN A 64 -78.17 39.99 35.12
CA GLN A 64 -77.17 39.12 35.75
C GLN A 64 -76.98 37.81 34.97
N GLN A 65 -78.06 37.21 34.46
CA GLN A 65 -77.96 36.04 33.57
C GLN A 65 -77.21 36.36 32.27
N LYS A 66 -77.45 37.53 31.66
CA LYS A 66 -76.77 37.95 30.43
C LYS A 66 -75.28 38.24 30.66
N GLU A 67 -74.91 38.82 31.80
CA GLU A 67 -73.50 39.00 32.17
C GLU A 67 -72.76 37.65 32.33
N ILE A 68 -73.41 36.66 32.96
CA ILE A 68 -72.84 35.31 33.09
C ILE A 68 -72.65 34.67 31.70
N GLN A 69 -73.63 34.81 30.79
CA GLN A 69 -73.51 34.34 29.41
C GLN A 69 -72.35 35.01 28.66
N LEU A 70 -72.18 36.32 28.81
CA LEU A 70 -71.07 37.07 28.21
C LEU A 70 -69.70 36.61 28.75
N ARG A 71 -69.58 36.37 30.06
CA ARG A 71 -68.35 35.78 30.63
C ARG A 71 -68.07 34.39 30.08
N GLY A 72 -69.08 33.55 29.94
CA GLY A 72 -68.94 32.21 29.35
C GLY A 72 -68.45 32.26 27.90
N LEU A 73 -69.02 33.15 27.09
CA LEU A 73 -68.60 33.35 25.69
C LEU A 73 -67.19 33.93 25.59
N ALA A 74 -66.82 34.88 26.46
CA ALA A 74 -65.46 35.43 26.50
C ALA A 74 -64.42 34.36 26.87
N ALA A 75 -64.71 33.55 27.90
CA ALA A 75 -63.84 32.44 28.31
C ALA A 75 -63.71 31.37 27.20
N ALA A 76 -64.79 31.06 26.49
CA ALA A 76 -64.76 30.15 25.35
C ALA A 76 -63.91 30.70 24.19
N LEU A 77 -63.99 32.02 23.93
CA LEU A 77 -63.18 32.69 22.91
C LEU A 77 -61.68 32.65 23.27
N ASP A 78 -61.33 32.89 24.53
CA ASP A 78 -59.94 32.87 24.98
C ASP A 78 -59.36 31.45 25.03
N SER A 79 -60.17 30.46 25.42
CA SER A 79 -59.81 29.04 25.28
C SER A 79 -59.53 28.64 23.83
N CYS A 80 -60.38 29.08 22.89
CA CYS A 80 -60.19 28.82 21.46
C CYS A 80 -58.94 29.52 20.89
N LYS A 81 -58.60 30.73 21.37
CA LYS A 81 -57.33 31.39 21.01
C LYS A 81 -56.13 30.62 21.56
N ALA A 82 -56.17 30.18 22.81
CA ALA A 82 -55.09 29.40 23.42
C ALA A 82 -54.86 28.08 22.68
N GLN A 83 -55.93 27.36 22.34
CA GLN A 83 -55.87 26.14 21.53
C GLN A 83 -55.28 26.41 20.14
N SER A 84 -55.68 27.49 19.48
CA SER A 84 -55.13 27.86 18.17
C SER A 84 -53.63 28.20 18.23
N ILE A 85 -53.18 28.89 19.29
CA ILE A 85 -51.76 29.20 19.50
C ILE A 85 -50.96 27.92 19.80
N ALA A 86 -51.48 27.04 20.65
CA ALA A 86 -50.85 25.76 20.95
C ALA A 86 -50.75 24.86 19.70
N ALA A 87 -51.80 24.81 18.89
CA ALA A 87 -51.81 24.07 17.62
C ALA A 87 -50.80 24.65 16.62
N ALA A 88 -50.69 25.98 16.52
CA ALA A 88 -49.70 26.64 15.67
C ALA A 88 -48.26 26.35 16.15
N ALA A 89 -48.01 26.39 17.45
CA ALA A 89 -46.71 26.05 18.04
C ALA A 89 -46.34 24.58 17.81
N ALA A 90 -47.28 23.65 17.97
CA ALA A 90 -47.08 22.23 17.69
C ALA A 90 -46.73 21.98 16.22
N LEU A 91 -47.43 22.66 15.30
CA LEU A 91 -47.18 22.53 13.86
C LEU A 91 -45.83 23.14 13.46
N GLN A 92 -45.45 24.26 14.08
CA GLN A 92 -44.12 24.86 13.90
C GLN A 92 -43.01 23.93 14.41
N GLN A 93 -43.18 23.32 15.59
CA GLN A 93 -42.24 22.34 16.14
C GLN A 93 -42.12 21.11 15.23
N GLN A 94 -43.25 20.63 14.69
CA GLN A 94 -43.26 19.49 13.77
C GLN A 94 -42.54 19.80 12.45
N LEU A 95 -42.68 21.02 11.93
CA LEU A 95 -41.92 21.48 10.76
C LEU A 95 -40.42 21.56 11.07
N GLN A 96 -40.05 22.05 12.24
CA GLN A 96 -38.65 22.17 12.66
C GLN A 96 -37.98 20.79 12.76
N GLN A 97 -38.65 19.82 13.39
CA GLN A 97 -38.20 18.43 13.42
C GLN A 97 -38.14 17.79 12.02
N ALA A 98 -39.06 18.13 11.13
CA ALA A 98 -39.01 17.64 9.75
C ALA A 98 -37.78 18.19 9.00
N PHE A 99 -37.44 19.47 9.19
CA PHE A 99 -36.23 20.05 8.60
C PHE A 99 -34.94 19.45 9.16
N GLU A 100 -34.88 19.19 10.47
CA GLU A 100 -33.74 18.52 11.09
C GLU A 100 -33.53 17.12 10.52
N ARG A 101 -34.60 16.31 10.38
CA ARG A 101 -34.51 14.98 9.76
C ARG A 101 -34.07 15.02 8.30
N VAL A 102 -34.50 16.04 7.55
CA VAL A 102 -34.07 16.22 6.15
C VAL A 102 -32.59 16.59 6.11
N ALA A 103 -32.13 17.48 7.00
CA ALA A 103 -30.72 17.85 7.09
C ALA A 103 -29.83 16.67 7.51
N GLU A 104 -30.26 15.84 8.46
CA GLU A 104 -29.58 14.61 8.86
C GLU A 104 -29.51 13.61 7.70
N ALA A 105 -30.62 13.40 6.98
CA ALA A 105 -30.65 12.51 5.83
C ALA A 105 -29.74 13.00 4.69
N GLU A 106 -29.67 14.32 4.47
CA GLU A 106 -28.78 14.91 3.48
C GLU A 106 -27.29 14.77 3.89
N ALA A 107 -26.98 14.96 5.17
CA ALA A 107 -25.64 14.71 5.71
C ALA A 107 -25.24 13.23 5.53
N GLU A 108 -26.12 12.29 5.89
CA GLU A 108 -25.86 10.86 5.71
C GLU A 108 -25.67 10.49 4.23
N ALA A 109 -26.47 11.08 3.33
CA ALA A 109 -26.32 10.88 1.89
C ALA A 109 -24.95 11.38 1.37
N THR A 110 -24.50 12.55 1.82
CA THR A 110 -23.16 13.07 1.44
C THR A 110 -22.03 12.23 2.01
N GLU A 111 -22.18 11.66 3.21
CA GLU A 111 -21.20 10.76 3.79
C GLU A 111 -21.11 9.44 3.03
N ARG A 112 -22.25 8.84 2.67
CA ARG A 112 -22.31 7.65 1.81
C ARG A 112 -21.67 7.91 0.44
N GLN A 113 -21.88 9.08 -0.14
CA GLN A 113 -21.24 9.45 -1.40
C GLN A 113 -19.70 9.54 -1.25
N ARG A 114 -19.18 10.14 -0.17
CA ARG A 114 -17.73 10.14 0.08
C ARG A 114 -17.16 8.74 0.26
N GLN A 115 -17.87 7.86 0.98
CA GLN A 115 -17.44 6.48 1.15
C GLN A 115 -17.40 5.74 -0.20
N ALA A 116 -18.40 5.97 -1.07
CA ALA A 116 -18.43 5.40 -2.41
C ALA A 116 -17.26 5.90 -3.28
N GLU A 117 -16.95 7.20 -3.24
CA GLU A 117 -15.80 7.78 -3.95
C GLU A 117 -14.47 7.20 -3.45
N LEU A 118 -14.32 7.00 -2.13
CA LEU A 118 -13.11 6.41 -1.54
C LEU A 118 -12.93 4.95 -1.95
N LEU A 119 -14.01 4.16 -1.94
CA LEU A 119 -13.99 2.78 -2.43
C LEU A 119 -13.66 2.71 -3.93
N GLN A 120 -14.21 3.62 -4.73
CA GLN A 120 -13.90 3.70 -6.16
C GLN A 120 -12.42 4.04 -6.39
N GLN A 121 -11.88 4.99 -5.63
CA GLN A 121 -10.46 5.36 -5.71
C GLN A 121 -9.56 4.18 -5.32
N GLN A 122 -9.90 3.47 -4.25
CA GLN A 122 -9.17 2.28 -3.80
C GLN A 122 -9.22 1.15 -4.84
N THR A 123 -10.38 0.91 -5.45
CA THR A 123 -10.55 -0.07 -6.52
C THR A 123 -9.70 0.28 -7.74
N SER A 124 -9.66 1.56 -8.13
CA SER A 124 -8.82 2.01 -9.26
C SER A 124 -7.32 1.85 -8.99
N ALA A 125 -6.88 2.08 -7.74
CA ALA A 125 -5.48 1.89 -7.34
C ALA A 125 -5.06 0.41 -7.39
N LEU A 126 -5.92 -0.50 -6.90
CA LEU A 126 -5.69 -1.94 -6.99
C LEU A 126 -5.65 -2.41 -8.45
N GLN A 127 -6.52 -1.88 -9.30
CA GLN A 127 -6.54 -2.20 -10.72
C GLN A 127 -5.24 -1.76 -11.42
N GLN A 128 -4.71 -0.58 -11.10
CA GLN A 128 -3.41 -0.12 -11.61
C GLN A 128 -2.25 -1.00 -11.14
N GLN A 129 -2.24 -1.43 -9.87
CA GLN A 129 -1.24 -2.36 -9.36
C GLN A 129 -1.29 -3.71 -10.10
N LEU A 130 -2.50 -4.23 -10.35
CA LEU A 130 -2.68 -5.49 -11.07
C LEU A 130 -2.16 -5.41 -12.51
N ILE A 131 -2.39 -4.28 -13.20
CA ILE A 131 -1.83 -4.01 -14.53
C ILE A 131 -0.29 -3.96 -14.47
N GLY A 132 0.28 -3.31 -13.46
CA GLY A 132 1.73 -3.26 -13.26
C GLY A 132 2.35 -4.65 -13.07
N LEU A 133 1.75 -5.49 -12.22
CA LEU A 133 2.18 -6.88 -12.01
C LEU A 133 2.06 -7.71 -13.29
N GLN A 134 1.00 -7.52 -14.07
CA GLN A 134 0.82 -8.23 -15.34
C GLN A 134 1.91 -7.85 -16.36
N GLN A 135 2.28 -6.57 -16.44
CA GLN A 135 3.39 -6.12 -17.29
C GLN A 135 4.74 -6.70 -16.85
N GLN A 136 5.00 -6.76 -15.55
CA GLN A 136 6.21 -7.39 -15.00
C GLN A 136 6.27 -8.89 -15.33
N HIS A 137 5.14 -9.59 -15.22
CA HIS A 137 5.06 -11.01 -15.60
C HIS A 137 5.37 -11.20 -17.10
N THR A 138 4.78 -10.38 -17.98
CA THR A 138 5.06 -10.45 -19.41
C THR A 138 6.53 -10.15 -19.73
N ALA A 139 7.15 -9.18 -19.04
CA ALA A 139 8.58 -8.90 -19.19
C ALA A 139 9.47 -10.07 -18.72
N ALA A 140 9.11 -10.70 -17.60
CA ALA A 140 9.81 -11.87 -17.09
C ALA A 140 9.69 -13.09 -18.02
N GLU A 141 8.51 -13.30 -18.62
CA GLU A 141 8.30 -14.34 -19.64
C GLU A 141 9.14 -14.08 -20.89
N ALA A 142 9.19 -12.83 -21.37
CA ALA A 142 10.04 -12.46 -22.49
C ALA A 142 11.54 -12.74 -22.20
N ALA A 143 12.03 -12.33 -21.02
CA ALA A 143 13.40 -12.61 -20.60
C ALA A 143 13.70 -14.12 -20.50
N ARG A 144 12.73 -14.92 -20.04
CA ARG A 144 12.85 -16.38 -19.99
C ARG A 144 12.93 -17.00 -21.39
N VAL A 145 12.16 -16.50 -22.35
CA VAL A 145 12.22 -16.95 -23.75
C VAL A 145 13.57 -16.59 -24.38
N GLU A 146 14.08 -15.37 -24.16
CA GLU A 146 15.41 -14.96 -24.63
C GLU A 146 16.52 -15.84 -24.04
N LEU A 147 16.45 -16.14 -22.73
CA LEU A 147 17.39 -17.05 -22.07
C LEU A 147 17.34 -18.46 -22.68
N GLN A 148 16.13 -18.97 -22.95
CA GLN A 148 15.95 -20.28 -23.56
C GLN A 148 16.52 -20.33 -25.00
N GLN A 149 16.31 -19.27 -25.78
CA GLN A 149 16.87 -19.15 -27.12
C GLN A 149 18.41 -19.08 -27.08
N CYS A 150 18.98 -18.31 -26.15
CA CYS A 150 20.42 -18.24 -25.95
C CYS A 150 21.02 -19.59 -25.56
N LEU A 151 20.36 -20.35 -24.67
CA LEU A 151 20.78 -21.70 -24.28
C LEU A 151 20.76 -22.66 -25.48
N GLN A 152 19.71 -22.60 -26.31
CA GLN A 152 19.61 -23.43 -27.50
C GLN A 152 20.70 -23.11 -28.52
N GLN A 153 21.00 -21.82 -28.72
CA GLN A 153 22.09 -21.39 -29.59
C GLN A 153 23.45 -21.86 -29.06
N GLN A 154 23.67 -21.81 -27.75
CA GLN A 154 24.88 -22.33 -27.11
C GLN A 154 25.04 -23.84 -27.35
N GLN A 155 23.96 -24.62 -27.26
CA GLN A 155 23.99 -26.06 -27.55
C GLN A 155 24.33 -26.36 -29.01
N GLN A 156 23.79 -25.57 -29.95
CA GLN A 156 24.13 -25.70 -31.38
C GLN A 156 25.61 -25.41 -31.63
N ASN A 157 26.13 -24.33 -31.05
CA ASN A 157 27.55 -23.98 -31.15
C ASN A 157 28.46 -25.08 -30.55
N ASN A 158 28.07 -25.66 -29.41
CA ASN A 158 28.83 -26.75 -28.79
C ASN A 158 28.85 -28.01 -29.69
N THR A 159 27.72 -28.33 -30.32
CA THR A 159 27.62 -29.43 -31.28
C THR A 159 28.50 -29.20 -32.51
N GLN A 160 28.51 -27.98 -33.06
CA GLN A 160 29.38 -27.61 -34.18
C GLN A 160 30.86 -27.74 -33.80
N LEU A 161 31.23 -27.30 -32.60
CA LEU A 161 32.61 -27.43 -32.10
C LEU A 161 33.02 -28.90 -31.96
N GLN A 162 32.14 -29.76 -31.42
CA GLN A 162 32.42 -31.19 -31.32
C GLN A 162 32.61 -31.84 -32.70
N GLN A 163 31.80 -31.46 -33.70
CA GLN A 163 32.00 -31.92 -35.08
C GLN A 163 33.35 -31.46 -35.64
N GLN A 164 33.72 -30.21 -35.41
CA GLN A 164 34.99 -29.66 -35.88
C GLN A 164 36.20 -30.35 -35.23
N LEU A 165 36.11 -30.65 -33.93
CA LEU A 165 37.13 -31.42 -33.20
C LEU A 165 37.24 -32.85 -33.74
N ALA A 166 36.11 -33.50 -34.04
CA ALA A 166 36.09 -34.84 -34.61
C ALA A 166 36.74 -34.88 -36.01
N LEU A 167 36.43 -33.89 -36.87
CA LEU A 167 37.08 -33.73 -38.18
C LEU A 167 38.58 -33.52 -38.05
N GLN A 168 39.03 -32.70 -37.09
CA GLN A 168 40.47 -32.51 -36.84
C GLN A 168 41.15 -33.82 -36.42
N GLN A 169 40.52 -34.60 -35.54
CA GLN A 169 41.05 -35.91 -35.12
C GLN A 169 41.08 -36.93 -36.27
N GLN A 170 40.14 -36.84 -37.22
CA GLN A 170 40.14 -37.66 -38.42
C GLN A 170 41.29 -37.28 -39.34
N MET A 171 41.43 -36.00 -39.70
CA MET A 171 42.57 -35.52 -40.51
C MET A 171 43.91 -35.92 -39.91
N ARG A 172 44.09 -35.77 -38.58
CA ARG A 172 45.33 -36.18 -37.92
C ARG A 172 45.60 -37.68 -38.10
N ARG A 173 44.58 -38.53 -38.04
CA ARG A 173 44.70 -39.98 -38.25
C ARG A 173 45.01 -40.32 -39.71
N GLU A 174 44.36 -39.66 -40.66
CA GLU A 174 44.59 -39.85 -42.10
C GLU A 174 46.01 -39.43 -42.50
N VAL A 175 46.47 -38.28 -42.01
CA VAL A 175 47.86 -37.81 -42.17
C VAL A 175 48.84 -38.82 -41.59
N GLN A 176 48.58 -39.30 -40.37
CA GLN A 176 49.46 -40.28 -39.74
C GLN A 176 49.51 -41.60 -40.52
N GLN A 177 48.37 -42.07 -41.04
CA GLN A 177 48.32 -43.25 -41.92
C GLN A 177 49.06 -43.03 -43.24
N GLN A 178 48.94 -41.86 -43.87
CA GLN A 178 49.68 -41.54 -45.09
C GLN A 178 51.19 -41.54 -44.85
N VAL A 179 51.64 -40.95 -43.75
CA VAL A 179 53.06 -40.95 -43.38
C VAL A 179 53.56 -42.38 -43.14
N GLU A 180 52.80 -43.21 -42.43
CA GLU A 180 53.16 -44.63 -42.22
C GLU A 180 53.22 -45.42 -43.54
N GLN A 181 52.27 -45.21 -44.46
CA GLN A 181 52.28 -45.86 -45.78
C GLN A 181 53.47 -45.41 -46.64
N GLN A 182 53.78 -44.11 -46.66
CA GLN A 182 54.93 -43.60 -47.39
C GLN A 182 56.25 -44.11 -46.79
N GLN A 183 56.35 -44.18 -45.46
CA GLN A 183 57.53 -44.74 -44.80
C GLN A 183 57.74 -46.21 -45.20
N GLN A 184 56.67 -47.03 -45.19
CA GLN A 184 56.75 -48.43 -45.65
C GLN A 184 57.21 -48.53 -47.12
N GLN A 185 56.77 -47.62 -47.98
CA GLN A 185 57.20 -47.59 -49.38
C GLN A 185 58.68 -47.22 -49.52
N ILE A 186 59.15 -46.25 -48.74
CA ILE A 186 60.57 -45.88 -48.67
C ILE A 186 61.40 -47.07 -48.18
N ASP A 187 60.98 -47.72 -47.09
CA ASP A 187 61.67 -48.87 -46.52
C ASP A 187 61.77 -50.03 -47.53
N LEU A 188 60.69 -50.30 -48.29
CA LEU A 188 60.68 -51.31 -49.35
C LEU A 188 61.64 -50.96 -50.50
N LEU A 189 61.63 -49.71 -50.97
CA LEU A 189 62.55 -49.25 -52.01
C LEU A 189 64.02 -49.27 -51.54
N GLN A 190 64.25 -48.98 -50.26
CA GLN A 190 65.57 -49.02 -49.65
C GLN A 190 66.07 -50.46 -49.55
N GLN A 191 65.21 -51.41 -49.16
CA GLN A 191 65.52 -52.84 -49.15
C GLN A 191 65.85 -53.35 -50.57
N GLN A 192 65.07 -52.98 -51.58
CA GLN A 192 65.38 -53.33 -52.98
C GLN A 192 66.72 -52.74 -53.44
N ASN A 193 67.05 -51.53 -53.00
CA ASN A 193 68.35 -50.92 -53.28
C ASN A 193 69.50 -51.69 -52.62
N GLU A 194 69.34 -52.11 -51.37
CA GLU A 194 70.32 -52.92 -50.65
C GLU A 194 70.52 -54.29 -51.33
N GLU A 195 69.43 -54.97 -51.73
CA GLU A 195 69.48 -56.22 -52.48
C GLU A 195 70.20 -56.05 -53.83
N LEU A 196 69.91 -54.99 -54.59
CA LEU A 196 70.60 -54.69 -55.85
C LEU A 196 72.08 -54.35 -55.64
N GLN A 197 72.43 -53.66 -54.55
CA GLN A 197 73.82 -53.38 -54.20
C GLN A 197 74.59 -54.65 -53.82
N GLU A 198 73.97 -55.54 -53.04
CA GLU A 198 74.54 -56.82 -52.66
C GLU A 198 74.74 -57.70 -53.90
N GLU A 199 73.75 -57.77 -54.79
CA GLU A 199 73.83 -58.50 -56.06
C GLU A 199 74.95 -57.92 -56.95
N ALA A 200 75.03 -56.59 -57.12
CA ALA A 200 76.10 -55.94 -57.86
C ALA A 200 77.49 -56.18 -57.23
N ALA A 201 77.58 -56.18 -55.90
CA ALA A 201 78.82 -56.47 -55.17
C ALA A 201 79.25 -57.93 -55.37
N ASP A 202 78.31 -58.87 -55.37
CA ASP A 202 78.57 -60.28 -55.68
C ASP A 202 78.99 -60.48 -57.13
N TYR A 203 78.38 -59.78 -58.09
CA TYR A 203 78.86 -59.76 -59.47
C TYR A 203 80.29 -59.22 -59.56
N ARG A 204 80.62 -58.15 -58.83
CA ARG A 204 81.99 -57.59 -58.77
C ARG A 204 82.97 -58.57 -58.13
N ARG A 205 82.59 -59.23 -57.02
CA ARG A 205 83.41 -60.27 -56.36
C ARG A 205 83.62 -61.47 -57.28
N ASN A 206 82.57 -61.96 -57.94
CA ASN A 206 82.64 -63.09 -58.88
C ASN A 206 83.43 -62.74 -60.15
N ALA A 207 83.36 -61.49 -60.61
CA ALA A 207 84.19 -60.97 -61.68
C ALA A 207 85.68 -60.91 -61.27
N ALA A 208 85.97 -60.38 -60.09
CA ALA A 208 87.32 -60.31 -59.54
C ALA A 208 87.92 -61.69 -59.27
N ALA A 209 87.15 -62.61 -58.69
CA ALA A 209 87.57 -63.99 -58.45
C ALA A 209 87.86 -64.74 -59.76
N ALA A 210 86.99 -64.61 -60.77
CA ALA A 210 87.26 -65.18 -62.10
C ALA A 210 88.49 -64.56 -62.78
N ALA A 211 88.71 -63.25 -62.60
CA ALA A 211 89.91 -62.57 -63.11
C ALA A 211 91.20 -63.01 -62.38
N ALA A 212 91.12 -63.40 -61.11
CA ALA A 212 92.26 -63.90 -60.34
C ALA A 212 92.57 -65.38 -60.63
N VAL A 213 91.54 -66.21 -60.87
CA VAL A 213 91.68 -67.63 -61.23
C VAL A 213 92.01 -67.81 -62.72
N GLY A 214 91.58 -66.87 -63.57
CA GLY A 214 91.77 -66.87 -65.03
C GLY A 214 93.22 -67.07 -65.49
N PRO A 215 94.22 -66.33 -65.00
CA PRO A 215 95.60 -66.52 -65.46
C PRO A 215 96.15 -67.92 -65.14
N ALA A 216 95.78 -68.50 -64.00
CA ALA A 216 96.27 -69.81 -63.57
C ALA A 216 95.53 -70.96 -64.28
N ALA A 217 94.21 -70.86 -64.44
CA ALA A 217 93.41 -71.86 -65.15
C ALA A 217 93.60 -71.80 -66.67
N VAL A 218 93.76 -70.59 -67.24
CA VAL A 218 94.08 -70.41 -68.67
C VAL A 218 95.52 -70.81 -68.95
N ALA A 219 96.49 -70.60 -68.04
CA ALA A 219 97.83 -71.16 -68.20
C ALA A 219 97.84 -72.70 -68.13
N ALA A 220 97.05 -73.31 -67.24
CA ALA A 220 96.91 -74.76 -67.15
C ALA A 220 96.17 -75.36 -68.38
N ALA A 221 95.10 -74.70 -68.86
CA ALA A 221 94.37 -75.11 -70.06
C ALA A 221 95.17 -74.83 -71.34
N ALA A 222 95.95 -73.75 -71.41
CA ALA A 222 96.88 -73.48 -72.51
C ALA A 222 98.00 -74.52 -72.56
N ALA A 223 98.53 -74.94 -71.41
CA ALA A 223 99.49 -76.05 -71.32
C ALA A 223 98.89 -77.39 -71.78
N ALA A 224 97.60 -77.64 -71.53
CA ALA A 224 96.89 -78.82 -72.05
C ALA A 224 96.52 -78.68 -73.54
N ALA A 225 96.17 -77.49 -74.02
CA ALA A 225 95.80 -77.21 -75.42
C ALA A 225 97.02 -77.14 -76.36
N THR A 226 98.22 -76.82 -75.85
CA THR A 226 99.49 -76.98 -76.59
C THR A 226 99.79 -78.43 -76.96
N ALA A 227 99.12 -79.41 -76.33
CA ALA A 227 99.17 -80.81 -76.75
C ALA A 227 98.12 -81.19 -77.81
N ALA A 228 97.13 -80.33 -78.10
CA ALA A 228 95.98 -80.64 -78.97
C ALA A 228 95.90 -79.79 -80.26
N GLY A 229 96.77 -78.80 -80.46
CA GLY A 229 96.90 -78.11 -81.76
C GLY A 229 95.68 -77.28 -82.19
N VAL A 230 94.94 -76.70 -81.24
CA VAL A 230 93.87 -75.73 -81.52
C VAL A 230 94.26 -74.40 -80.86
N GLY A 231 95.12 -73.66 -81.55
CA GLY A 231 95.60 -72.34 -81.12
C GLY A 231 94.81 -71.22 -81.79
N GLY A 232 94.19 -70.34 -81.00
CA GLY A 232 93.78 -69.01 -81.46
C GLY A 232 92.43 -68.49 -80.93
N GLU A 233 91.48 -69.34 -80.55
CA GLU A 233 90.10 -68.87 -80.26
C GLU A 233 89.81 -68.63 -78.77
N THR A 234 90.65 -69.10 -77.86
CA THR A 234 90.42 -69.02 -76.41
C THR A 234 90.66 -67.62 -75.82
N GLU A 235 91.53 -66.81 -76.40
CA GLU A 235 91.75 -65.42 -75.94
C GLU A 235 90.57 -64.50 -76.28
N GLY A 236 89.90 -64.73 -77.41
CA GLY A 236 88.72 -63.96 -77.83
C GLY A 236 87.50 -64.18 -76.93
N ILE A 237 87.27 -65.43 -76.50
CA ILE A 237 86.15 -65.78 -75.60
C ILE A 237 86.37 -65.17 -74.21
N ALA A 238 87.60 -65.18 -73.69
CA ALA A 238 87.92 -64.56 -72.41
C ALA A 238 87.73 -63.04 -72.43
N ALA A 239 88.09 -62.37 -73.53
CA ALA A 239 87.89 -60.94 -73.71
C ALA A 239 86.40 -60.57 -73.84
N LEU A 240 85.61 -61.37 -74.57
CA LEU A 240 84.16 -61.18 -74.71
C LEU A 240 83.42 -61.35 -73.38
N VAL A 241 83.71 -62.40 -72.61
CA VAL A 241 83.11 -62.62 -71.29
C VAL A 241 83.45 -61.48 -70.31
N LYS A 242 84.66 -60.91 -70.42
CA LYS A 242 85.06 -59.76 -69.61
C LYS A 242 84.31 -58.49 -70.02
N LEU A 243 84.14 -58.24 -71.33
CA LEU A 243 83.39 -57.11 -71.85
C LEU A 243 81.90 -57.21 -71.48
N GLU A 244 81.30 -58.40 -71.63
CA GLU A 244 79.90 -58.66 -71.28
C GLU A 244 79.64 -58.44 -69.78
N ARG A 245 80.57 -58.86 -68.91
CA ARG A 245 80.53 -58.53 -67.47
C ARG A 245 80.68 -57.05 -67.17
N GLN A 246 81.55 -56.34 -67.89
CA GLN A 246 81.68 -54.89 -67.73
C GLN A 246 80.41 -54.15 -68.16
N LEU A 247 79.83 -54.53 -69.29
CA LEU A 247 78.57 -53.97 -69.79
C LEU A 247 77.40 -54.27 -68.84
N ALA A 248 77.31 -55.49 -68.30
CA ALA A 248 76.31 -55.84 -67.30
C ALA A 248 76.50 -55.06 -65.99
N ALA A 249 77.75 -54.87 -65.54
CA ALA A 249 78.05 -54.07 -64.37
C ALA A 249 77.73 -52.58 -64.57
N GLU A 250 78.03 -52.01 -65.74
CA GLU A 250 77.67 -50.63 -66.09
C GLU A 250 76.16 -50.44 -66.19
N GLN A 251 75.43 -51.39 -66.78
CA GLN A 251 73.95 -51.36 -66.78
C GLN A 251 73.38 -51.39 -65.36
N TYR A 252 73.88 -52.27 -64.49
CA TYR A 252 73.45 -52.33 -63.10
C TYR A 252 73.75 -51.04 -62.36
N GLU A 253 74.94 -50.47 -62.53
CA GLU A 253 75.35 -49.23 -61.87
C GLU A 253 74.50 -48.04 -62.34
N GLN A 254 74.15 -47.99 -63.63
CA GLN A 254 73.24 -46.99 -64.17
C GLN A 254 71.81 -47.13 -63.63
N GLN A 255 71.32 -48.37 -63.48
CA GLN A 255 70.01 -48.64 -62.89
C GLN A 255 69.97 -48.25 -61.41
N LEU A 256 71.04 -48.55 -60.66
CA LEU A 256 71.18 -48.17 -59.25
C LEU A 256 71.21 -46.65 -59.08
N GLN A 257 71.90 -45.94 -59.98
CA GLN A 257 71.96 -44.49 -59.97
C GLN A 257 70.58 -43.87 -60.27
N GLN A 258 69.81 -44.44 -61.21
CA GLN A 258 68.43 -44.02 -61.47
C GLN A 258 67.52 -44.25 -60.26
N LEU A 259 67.60 -45.43 -59.65
CA LEU A 259 66.79 -45.78 -58.48
C LEU A 259 67.10 -44.86 -57.30
N GLN A 260 68.38 -44.57 -57.05
CA GLN A 260 68.81 -43.63 -56.01
C GLN A 260 68.27 -42.22 -56.25
N GLN A 261 68.29 -41.74 -57.50
CA GLN A 261 67.74 -40.43 -57.85
C GLN A 261 66.22 -40.37 -57.65
N GLN A 262 65.52 -41.46 -58.00
CA GLN A 262 64.08 -41.58 -57.79
C GLN A 262 63.72 -41.60 -56.30
N LEU A 263 64.51 -42.31 -55.48
CA LEU A 263 64.34 -42.35 -54.02
C LEU A 263 64.54 -40.97 -53.40
N GLN A 264 65.54 -40.22 -53.86
CA GLN A 264 65.80 -38.86 -53.39
C GLN A 264 64.68 -37.88 -53.77
N GLN A 265 64.12 -37.98 -54.97
CA GLN A 265 62.96 -37.17 -55.37
C GLN A 265 61.72 -37.51 -54.55
N LEU A 266 61.46 -38.81 -54.32
CA LEU A 266 60.33 -39.26 -53.52
C LEU A 266 60.46 -38.72 -52.08
N GLN A 267 61.66 -38.81 -51.49
CA GLN A 267 61.92 -38.31 -50.14
C GLN A 267 61.69 -36.80 -50.02
N GLN A 268 62.15 -36.00 -50.99
CA GLN A 268 61.87 -34.55 -51.01
C GLN A 268 60.38 -34.24 -51.15
N GLN A 269 59.66 -35.01 -51.97
CA GLN A 269 58.23 -34.82 -52.17
C GLN A 269 57.45 -35.14 -50.90
N THR A 270 57.82 -36.22 -50.19
CA THR A 270 57.28 -36.60 -48.88
C THR A 270 57.56 -35.53 -47.83
N GLU A 271 58.77 -34.99 -47.77
CA GLU A 271 59.13 -33.92 -46.83
C GLU A 271 58.29 -32.67 -47.06
N GLN A 272 58.14 -32.22 -48.31
CA GLN A 272 57.31 -31.06 -48.65
C GLN A 272 55.84 -31.27 -48.27
N GLN A 273 55.29 -32.46 -48.56
CA GLN A 273 53.89 -32.77 -48.27
C GLN A 273 53.65 -32.81 -46.75
N THR A 274 54.59 -33.38 -46.00
CA THR A 274 54.55 -33.45 -44.54
C THR A 274 54.66 -32.05 -43.92
N GLU A 275 55.54 -31.20 -44.45
CA GLU A 275 55.71 -29.83 -43.98
C GLU A 275 54.44 -28.99 -44.22
N GLN A 276 53.80 -29.16 -45.37
CA GLN A 276 52.54 -28.48 -45.69
C GLN A 276 51.40 -28.91 -44.73
N GLN A 277 51.26 -30.21 -44.48
CA GLN A 277 50.29 -30.73 -43.51
C GLN A 277 50.60 -30.27 -42.07
N ARG A 278 51.88 -30.17 -41.70
CA ARG A 278 52.30 -29.66 -40.39
C ARG A 278 51.90 -28.18 -40.21
N LEU A 279 52.00 -27.38 -41.26
CA LEU A 279 51.56 -25.98 -41.28
C LEU A 279 50.03 -25.86 -41.12
N GLU A 280 49.25 -26.65 -41.87
CA GLU A 280 47.78 -26.68 -41.72
C GLU A 280 47.37 -27.11 -40.30
N LEU A 281 48.03 -28.13 -39.74
CA LEU A 281 47.78 -28.58 -38.37
C LEU A 281 48.10 -27.47 -37.36
N GLN A 282 49.20 -26.74 -37.55
CA GLN A 282 49.57 -25.63 -36.69
C GLN A 282 48.55 -24.47 -36.77
N GLN A 283 48.06 -24.15 -37.96
CA GLN A 283 47.03 -23.13 -38.16
C GLN A 283 45.70 -23.54 -37.50
N ALA A 284 45.28 -24.81 -37.66
CA ALA A 284 44.11 -25.35 -37.00
C ALA A 284 44.24 -25.31 -35.46
N GLN A 285 45.44 -25.55 -34.93
CA GLN A 285 45.71 -25.48 -33.50
C GLN A 285 45.61 -24.04 -32.96
N GLN A 286 46.09 -23.04 -33.71
CA GLN A 286 45.89 -21.63 -33.34
C GLN A 286 44.41 -21.23 -33.34
N GLN A 287 43.63 -21.64 -34.35
CA GLN A 287 42.19 -21.38 -34.37
C GLN A 287 41.50 -22.00 -33.14
N LEU A 288 41.87 -23.23 -32.76
CA LEU A 288 41.31 -23.89 -31.59
C LEU A 288 41.61 -23.12 -30.30
N GLN A 289 42.82 -22.59 -30.17
CA GLN A 289 43.22 -21.81 -29.00
C GLN A 289 42.44 -20.48 -28.90
N LEU A 290 42.26 -19.79 -30.03
CA LEU A 290 41.43 -18.58 -30.13
C LEU A 290 39.98 -18.86 -29.75
N TYR A 291 39.42 -19.97 -30.26
CA TYR A 291 38.07 -20.39 -29.93
C TYR A 291 37.91 -20.71 -28.44
N GLN A 292 38.88 -21.41 -27.84
CA GLN A 292 38.86 -21.74 -26.41
C GLN A 292 38.92 -20.48 -25.54
N GLN A 293 39.71 -19.47 -25.94
CA GLN A 293 39.77 -18.18 -25.26
C GLN A 293 38.44 -17.42 -25.37
N GLN A 294 37.79 -17.43 -26.55
CA GLN A 294 36.47 -16.83 -26.73
C GLN A 294 35.42 -17.51 -25.84
N GLN A 295 35.49 -18.83 -25.70
CA GLN A 295 34.57 -19.58 -24.84
C GLN A 295 34.75 -19.22 -23.35
N GLN A 296 36.00 -19.03 -22.88
CA GLN A 296 36.25 -18.54 -21.52
C GLN A 296 35.71 -17.12 -21.31
N GLN A 297 35.85 -16.23 -22.29
CA GLN A 297 35.29 -14.89 -22.20
C GLN A 297 33.76 -14.91 -22.10
N GLN A 298 33.08 -15.75 -22.89
CA GLN A 298 31.63 -15.93 -22.77
C GLN A 298 31.23 -16.46 -21.39
N GLN A 299 31.96 -17.42 -20.82
CA GLN A 299 31.68 -17.93 -19.48
C GLN A 299 31.84 -16.84 -18.41
N GLN A 300 32.87 -16.00 -18.50
CA GLN A 300 33.03 -14.87 -17.58
C GLN A 300 31.88 -13.87 -17.70
N GLN A 301 31.43 -13.55 -18.92
CA GLN A 301 30.29 -12.68 -19.14
C GLN A 301 29.01 -13.26 -18.52
N GLN A 302 28.77 -14.56 -18.70
CA GLN A 302 27.62 -15.24 -18.10
C GLN A 302 27.67 -15.21 -16.57
N GLN A 303 28.85 -15.45 -15.97
CA GLN A 303 29.02 -15.34 -14.52
C GLN A 303 28.76 -13.92 -14.00
N GLN A 304 29.23 -12.89 -14.73
CA GLN A 304 28.95 -11.50 -14.37
C GLN A 304 27.45 -11.18 -14.43
N GLN A 305 26.76 -11.62 -15.48
CA GLN A 305 25.31 -11.44 -15.61
C GLN A 305 24.56 -12.14 -14.47
N GLN A 306 24.99 -13.34 -14.09
CA GLN A 306 24.37 -14.10 -13.01
C GLN A 306 24.59 -13.42 -11.64
N GLN A 307 25.77 -12.84 -11.39
CA GLN A 307 26.01 -12.01 -10.21
C GLN A 307 25.14 -10.75 -10.19
N GLN A 308 24.95 -10.11 -11.35
CA GLN A 308 24.09 -8.93 -11.46
C GLN A 308 22.62 -9.27 -11.17
N GLN A 309 22.11 -10.38 -11.71
CA GLN A 309 20.78 -10.89 -11.38
C GLN A 309 20.63 -11.18 -9.88
N GLN A 310 21.64 -11.81 -9.25
CA GLN A 310 21.59 -12.08 -7.82
C GLN A 310 21.56 -10.80 -6.97
N GLN A 311 22.33 -9.78 -7.34
CA GLN A 311 22.26 -8.49 -6.66
C GLN A 311 20.89 -7.82 -6.83
N GLN A 312 20.32 -7.88 -8.03
CA GLN A 312 19.02 -7.28 -8.30
C GLN A 312 17.92 -8.00 -7.51
N GLN A 313 17.98 -9.34 -7.44
CA GLN A 313 17.05 -10.14 -6.65
C GLN A 313 17.16 -9.87 -5.14
N GLN A 314 18.38 -9.69 -4.61
CA GLN A 314 18.56 -9.23 -3.23
C GLN A 314 18.00 -7.82 -2.97
N GLN A 315 18.04 -6.95 -3.98
CA GLN A 315 17.49 -5.60 -3.88
C GLN A 315 15.96 -5.63 -3.84
N ASP A 316 15.36 -6.45 -4.69
CA ASP A 316 13.91 -6.67 -4.73
C ASP A 316 13.41 -7.32 -3.44
N ASP A 317 14.11 -8.32 -2.91
CA ASP A 317 13.78 -8.95 -1.62
C ASP A 317 13.84 -7.94 -0.46
N LYS A 318 14.83 -7.03 -0.46
CA LYS A 318 14.89 -5.95 0.53
C LYS A 318 13.73 -4.98 0.41
N GLN A 319 13.32 -4.62 -0.81
CA GLN A 319 12.14 -3.79 -1.02
C GLN A 319 10.87 -4.49 -0.54
N GLN A 320 10.72 -5.79 -0.83
CA GLN A 320 9.59 -6.58 -0.35
C GLN A 320 9.54 -6.64 1.18
N GLN A 321 10.68 -6.84 1.85
CA GLN A 321 10.74 -6.80 3.31
C GLN A 321 10.36 -5.43 3.87
N GLN A 322 10.81 -4.32 3.26
CA GLN A 322 10.39 -2.99 3.68
C GLN A 322 8.88 -2.78 3.53
N LEU A 323 8.30 -3.28 2.43
CA LEU A 323 6.86 -3.18 2.18
C LEU A 323 6.08 -4.00 3.22
N LEU A 324 6.57 -5.19 3.57
CA LEU A 324 6.00 -6.05 4.62
C LEU A 324 6.02 -5.35 5.99
N LEU A 325 7.14 -4.73 6.36
CA LEU A 325 7.25 -3.96 7.60
C LEU A 325 6.27 -2.78 7.64
N LEU A 326 6.10 -2.08 6.52
CA LEU A 326 5.14 -0.98 6.39
C LEU A 326 3.68 -1.47 6.53
N LEU A 327 3.37 -2.66 6.00
CA LEU A 327 2.06 -3.29 6.16
C LEU A 327 1.81 -3.72 7.61
N GLU A 328 2.80 -4.31 8.28
CA GLU A 328 2.69 -4.66 9.70
C GLU A 328 2.51 -3.41 10.59
N GLU A 329 3.25 -2.34 10.33
CA GLU A 329 3.08 -1.07 11.05
C GLU A 329 1.69 -0.46 10.83
N ARG A 330 1.18 -0.50 9.60
CA ARG A 330 -0.18 -0.06 9.28
C ARG A 330 -1.21 -0.85 10.09
N ASP A 331 -1.11 -2.17 10.12
CA ASP A 331 -2.09 -3.01 10.81
C ASP A 331 -2.01 -2.83 12.34
N ARG A 332 -0.81 -2.58 12.86
CA ARG A 332 -0.60 -2.19 14.27
C ARG A 332 -1.26 -0.84 14.59
N LEU A 333 -1.14 0.14 13.70
CA LEU A 333 -1.81 1.44 13.81
C LEU A 333 -3.34 1.31 13.77
N ILE A 334 -3.87 0.52 12.85
CA ILE A 334 -5.32 0.26 12.75
C ILE A 334 -5.84 -0.39 14.04
N THR A 335 -5.09 -1.32 14.61
CA THR A 335 -5.45 -1.97 15.87
C THR A 335 -5.45 -0.97 17.04
N ALA A 336 -4.45 -0.08 17.11
CA ALA A 336 -4.38 0.96 18.14
C ALA A 336 -5.55 1.95 18.04
N ILE A 337 -5.92 2.37 16.82
CA ILE A 337 -7.07 3.26 16.59
C ILE A 337 -8.36 2.59 17.06
N ARG A 338 -8.56 1.30 16.76
CA ARG A 338 -9.76 0.55 17.19
C ARG A 338 -9.86 0.47 18.73
N LEU A 339 -8.74 0.25 19.42
CA LEU A 339 -8.68 0.24 20.88
C LEU A 339 -8.99 1.61 21.49
N LEU A 340 -8.49 2.69 20.89
CA LEU A 340 -8.81 4.06 21.30
C LEU A 340 -10.29 4.37 21.13
N GLN A 341 -10.88 3.97 19.99
CA GLN A 341 -12.31 4.13 19.73
C GLN A 341 -13.14 3.43 20.81
N GLN A 342 -12.82 2.16 21.12
CA GLN A 342 -13.52 1.39 22.14
C GLN A 342 -13.45 2.05 23.52
N ARG A 343 -12.28 2.60 23.89
CA ARG A 343 -12.11 3.35 25.14
C ARG A 343 -12.96 4.61 25.21
N CYS A 344 -13.08 5.34 24.10
CA CYS A 344 -13.96 6.51 24.03
C CYS A 344 -15.42 6.11 24.23
N ASP A 345 -15.87 5.04 23.56
CA ASP A 345 -17.25 4.53 23.69
C ASP A 345 -17.55 4.07 25.12
N GLU A 346 -16.62 3.35 25.77
CA GLU A 346 -16.74 2.94 27.18
C GLU A 346 -16.81 4.14 28.12
N GLN A 347 -15.98 5.18 27.90
CA GLN A 347 -15.98 6.37 28.73
C GLN A 347 -17.28 7.18 28.57
N GLN A 348 -17.82 7.24 27.36
CA GLN A 348 -19.09 7.89 27.07
C GLN A 348 -20.26 7.16 27.73
N GLN A 349 -20.30 5.82 27.67
CA GLN A 349 -21.28 5.02 28.41
C GLN A 349 -21.21 5.23 29.92
N LEU A 350 -19.99 5.31 30.47
CA LEU A 350 -19.80 5.54 31.91
C LEU A 350 -20.32 6.91 32.34
N LEU A 351 -20.17 7.92 31.47
CA LEU A 351 -20.72 9.27 31.68
C LEU A 351 -22.26 9.27 31.63
N GLU A 352 -22.85 8.60 30.64
CA GLU A 352 -24.32 8.46 30.53
C GLU A 352 -24.90 7.72 31.74
N MET A 353 -24.26 6.64 32.18
CA MET A 353 -24.68 5.89 33.36
C MET A 353 -24.62 6.74 34.63
N GLN A 354 -23.56 7.55 34.79
CA GLN A 354 -23.43 8.45 35.94
C GLN A 354 -24.52 9.54 35.92
N GLN A 355 -24.83 10.10 34.75
CA GLN A 355 -25.88 11.10 34.60
C GLN A 355 -27.28 10.51 34.89
N GLN A 356 -27.54 9.29 34.43
CA GLN A 356 -28.80 8.59 34.69
C GLN A 356 -28.98 8.28 36.18
N GLN A 357 -27.91 7.84 36.85
CA GLN A 357 -27.94 7.60 38.30
C GLN A 357 -28.18 8.89 39.10
N GLN A 358 -27.65 10.03 38.65
CA GLN A 358 -27.95 11.35 39.23
C GLN A 358 -29.43 11.73 39.07
N GLN A 359 -30.01 11.48 37.90
CA GLN A 359 -31.43 11.75 37.64
C GLN A 359 -32.34 10.90 38.52
N GLU A 360 -32.04 9.61 38.69
CA GLU A 360 -32.80 8.74 39.60
C GLU A 360 -32.70 9.23 41.05
N GLN A 361 -31.52 9.68 41.49
CA GLN A 361 -31.35 10.20 42.85
C GLN A 361 -32.14 11.50 43.06
N GLN A 362 -32.20 12.38 42.07
CA GLN A 362 -33.05 13.58 42.11
C GLN A 362 -34.55 13.24 42.15
N GLN A 363 -35.01 12.26 41.36
CA GLN A 363 -36.40 11.83 41.41
C GLN A 363 -36.77 11.22 42.77
N GLN A 364 -35.88 10.42 43.35
CA GLN A 364 -36.12 9.82 44.67
C GLN A 364 -36.20 10.88 45.77
N GLN A 365 -35.37 11.92 45.70
CA GLN A 365 -35.44 13.05 46.62
C GLN A 365 -36.71 13.87 46.44
N GLN A 366 -37.13 14.17 45.21
CA GLN A 366 -38.39 14.86 44.97
C GLN A 366 -39.59 14.07 45.51
N GLN A 367 -39.57 12.74 45.38
CA GLN A 367 -40.61 11.90 46.00
C GLN A 367 -40.56 11.95 47.53
N GLN A 368 -39.38 11.97 48.16
CA GLN A 368 -39.29 12.14 49.61
C GLN A 368 -39.76 13.52 50.06
N GLN A 369 -39.43 14.59 49.35
CA GLN A 369 -39.94 15.93 49.66
C GLN A 369 -41.45 16.01 49.52
N GLN A 370 -42.03 15.41 48.47
CA GLN A 370 -43.49 15.37 48.35
C GLN A 370 -44.14 14.55 49.47
N GLN A 371 -43.52 13.44 49.90
CA GLN A 371 -44.03 12.69 51.05
C GLN A 371 -43.89 13.46 52.37
N GLN A 372 -42.81 14.21 52.57
CA GLN A 372 -42.66 15.05 53.75
C GLN A 372 -43.62 16.24 53.71
N GLN A 373 -43.80 16.91 52.57
CA GLN A 373 -44.80 17.98 52.43
C GLN A 373 -46.21 17.44 52.67
N HIS A 374 -46.56 16.26 52.18
CA HIS A 374 -47.87 15.67 52.52
C HIS A 374 -47.98 15.25 53.97
N GLN A 375 -46.92 14.73 54.61
CA GLN A 375 -46.95 14.48 56.05
C GLN A 375 -47.04 15.79 56.86
N HIS A 376 -46.42 16.87 56.40
CA HIS A 376 -46.52 18.17 57.04
C HIS A 376 -47.87 18.83 56.82
N GLU A 377 -48.45 18.76 55.61
CA GLU A 377 -49.82 19.23 55.35
C GLU A 377 -50.84 18.42 56.17
N ASP A 378 -50.67 17.09 56.27
CA ASP A 378 -51.54 16.24 57.09
C ASP A 378 -51.36 16.50 58.60
N ASN A 379 -50.14 16.83 59.06
CA ASN A 379 -49.89 17.22 60.45
C ASN A 379 -50.32 18.66 60.77
N GLU A 380 -50.10 19.64 59.89
CA GLU A 380 -50.55 21.03 60.05
C GLU A 380 -52.07 21.10 60.13
N HIS A 381 -52.79 20.32 59.32
CA HIS A 381 -54.24 20.22 59.43
C HIS A 381 -54.71 19.56 60.75
N GLN A 382 -53.82 18.88 61.46
CA GLN A 382 -54.11 18.30 62.78
C GLN A 382 -53.62 19.18 63.95
N GLN A 383 -52.64 20.07 63.72
CA GLN A 383 -52.02 20.94 64.71
C GLN A 383 -52.45 22.42 64.67
N GLU A 384 -53.22 22.87 63.67
CA GLU A 384 -53.88 24.19 63.68
C GLU A 384 -54.92 24.39 64.82
N GLN A 385 -55.06 23.45 65.78
CA GLN A 385 -55.73 23.67 67.06
C GLN A 385 -54.79 23.85 68.27
N GLN A 386 -53.48 23.74 68.14
CA GLN A 386 -52.57 23.94 69.26
C GLN A 386 -51.16 24.37 68.80
N GLN A 387 -50.84 25.62 69.13
CA GLN A 387 -49.49 26.19 69.31
C GLN A 387 -48.78 26.74 68.06
N GLN A 388 -48.92 28.06 67.92
CA GLN A 388 -47.86 28.95 67.44
C GLN A 388 -46.70 28.91 68.44
N HIS A 389 -45.59 28.18 68.17
CA HIS A 389 -44.26 28.71 68.52
C HIS A 389 -43.00 28.01 67.95
N ASP A 390 -43.03 26.82 67.34
CA ASP A 390 -41.76 26.09 67.07
C ASP A 390 -41.43 25.87 65.57
N ASP A 391 -42.00 26.63 64.63
CA ASP A 391 -41.76 26.45 63.18
C ASP A 391 -40.42 27.02 62.67
N ASP A 392 -39.74 27.90 63.42
CA ASP A 392 -38.53 28.57 62.93
C ASP A 392 -37.26 27.67 62.98
N GLU A 393 -37.17 26.67 63.88
CA GLU A 393 -35.95 25.82 63.99
C GLU A 393 -35.88 24.72 62.91
N ASP A 394 -37.03 24.21 62.45
CA ASP A 394 -37.07 23.16 61.40
C ASP A 394 -36.84 23.75 59.99
N GLU A 395 -37.30 24.99 59.72
CA GLU A 395 -36.96 25.68 58.47
C GLU A 395 -35.45 25.97 58.36
N GLU A 396 -34.79 26.40 59.45
CA GLU A 396 -33.36 26.72 59.43
C GLU A 396 -32.49 25.47 59.22
N GLN A 397 -32.88 24.33 59.81
CA GLN A 397 -32.17 23.07 59.63
C GLN A 397 -32.37 22.49 58.22
N GLN A 398 -33.55 22.68 57.63
CA GLN A 398 -33.84 22.27 56.25
C GLN A 398 -33.10 23.15 55.23
N GLN A 399 -32.98 24.46 55.49
CA GLN A 399 -32.27 25.40 54.62
C GLN A 399 -30.75 25.16 54.64
N GLN A 400 -30.17 24.84 55.80
CA GLN A 400 -28.74 24.55 55.91
C GLN A 400 -28.35 23.22 55.23
N GLN A 401 -29.25 22.24 55.20
CA GLN A 401 -29.05 20.99 54.46
C GLN A 401 -29.15 21.21 52.93
N GLN A 402 -29.97 22.16 52.49
CA GLN A 402 -30.11 22.54 51.08
C GLN A 402 -28.87 23.27 50.55
N GLU A 403 -28.27 24.18 51.34
CA GLU A 403 -27.02 24.87 50.96
C GLU A 403 -25.83 23.92 50.85
N GLN A 404 -25.69 22.95 51.77
CA GLN A 404 -24.58 21.99 51.71
C GLN A 404 -24.68 21.08 50.47
N GLN A 405 -25.90 20.80 50.00
CA GLN A 405 -26.13 20.01 48.79
C GLN A 405 -25.86 20.81 47.51
N GLN A 406 -26.22 22.10 47.49
CA GLN A 406 -25.94 22.99 46.36
C GLN A 406 -24.44 23.20 46.15
N GLN A 407 -23.66 23.24 47.25
CA GLN A 407 -22.21 23.35 47.18
C GLN A 407 -21.54 22.07 46.61
N GLN A 408 -22.12 20.90 46.86
CA GLN A 408 -21.62 19.64 46.29
C GLN A 408 -21.93 19.52 44.78
N GLN A 409 -23.08 20.05 44.35
CA GLN A 409 -23.43 20.14 42.92
C GLN A 409 -22.50 21.09 42.15
N GLN A 410 -22.14 22.24 42.73
CA GLN A 410 -21.19 23.16 42.09
C GLN A 410 -19.80 22.56 41.92
N GLN A 411 -19.32 21.76 42.88
CA GLN A 411 -18.01 21.09 42.72
C GLN A 411 -18.03 20.03 41.61
N GLN A 412 -19.13 19.31 41.43
CA GLN A 412 -19.25 18.34 40.33
C GLN A 412 -19.37 19.03 38.97
N ALA A 413 -20.15 20.10 38.89
CA ALA A 413 -20.27 20.90 37.67
C ALA A 413 -18.91 21.49 37.22
N ALA A 414 -18.13 22.02 38.17
CA ALA A 414 -16.78 22.53 37.89
C ALA A 414 -15.85 21.42 37.38
N SER A 415 -15.96 20.19 37.91
CA SER A 415 -15.14 19.06 37.45
C SER A 415 -15.46 18.65 36.01
N VAL A 416 -16.75 18.64 35.65
CA VAL A 416 -17.21 18.30 34.29
C VAL A 416 -16.73 19.36 33.29
N GLU A 417 -16.76 20.63 33.67
CA GLU A 417 -16.32 21.74 32.82
C GLU A 417 -14.80 21.68 32.55
N THR A 418 -13.99 21.32 33.55
CA THR A 418 -12.55 21.08 33.35
C THR A 418 -12.26 19.91 32.43
N LEU A 419 -13.04 18.83 32.52
CA LEU A 419 -12.91 17.66 31.63
C LEU A 419 -13.27 18.03 30.19
N GLN A 420 -14.33 18.82 30.01
CA GLN A 420 -14.77 19.27 28.69
C GLN A 420 -13.75 20.20 28.01
N GLN A 421 -13.09 21.07 28.77
CA GLN A 421 -11.97 21.88 28.26
C GLN A 421 -10.78 21.01 27.82
N GLN A 422 -10.46 19.94 28.57
CA GLN A 422 -9.37 19.04 28.20
C GLN A 422 -9.68 18.16 26.98
N VAL A 423 -10.91 17.66 26.87
CA VAL A 423 -11.36 16.93 25.66
C VAL A 423 -11.32 17.85 24.44
N SER A 424 -11.75 19.10 24.58
CA SER A 424 -11.68 20.10 23.50
C SER A 424 -10.24 20.37 23.06
N SER A 425 -9.28 20.39 24.00
CA SER A 425 -7.84 20.50 23.71
C SER A 425 -7.32 19.29 22.92
N LEU A 426 -7.67 18.06 23.33
CA LEU A 426 -7.30 16.83 22.62
C LEU A 426 -7.88 16.75 21.21
N VAL A 427 -9.14 17.14 21.03
CA VAL A 427 -9.78 17.20 19.71
C VAL A 427 -9.08 18.21 18.80
N SER A 428 -8.68 19.37 19.34
CA SER A 428 -7.87 20.37 18.63
C SER A 428 -6.52 19.80 18.16
N VAL A 429 -5.80 19.07 19.02
CA VAL A 429 -4.52 18.43 18.66
C VAL A 429 -4.72 17.38 17.56
N ASN A 430 -5.77 16.56 17.65
CA ASN A 430 -6.09 15.57 16.63
C ASN A 430 -6.47 16.21 15.29
N ALA A 431 -7.21 17.33 15.31
CA ALA A 431 -7.54 18.10 14.11
C ALA A 431 -6.27 18.68 13.45
N GLN A 432 -5.31 19.19 14.24
CA GLN A 432 -4.03 19.66 13.73
C GLN A 432 -3.20 18.52 13.11
N LEU A 433 -3.12 17.37 13.77
CA LEU A 433 -2.42 16.19 13.24
C LEU A 433 -3.04 15.73 11.91
N SER A 434 -4.36 15.71 11.84
CA SER A 434 -5.11 15.35 10.64
C SER A 434 -4.88 16.33 9.48
N GLN A 435 -4.81 17.64 9.74
CA GLN A 435 -4.46 18.62 8.72
C GLN A 435 -3.03 18.41 8.20
N TRP A 436 -2.12 18.04 9.09
CA TRP A 436 -0.73 17.78 8.75
C TRP A 436 -0.56 16.56 7.84
N VAL A 437 -1.22 15.45 8.19
CA VAL A 437 -1.26 14.23 7.35
C VAL A 437 -1.83 14.53 5.96
N ARG A 438 -2.91 15.33 5.87
CA ARG A 438 -3.48 15.74 4.57
C ARG A 438 -2.49 16.55 3.73
N ARG A 439 -1.72 17.45 4.36
CA ARG A 439 -0.73 18.26 3.65
C ARG A 439 0.45 17.43 3.15
N LEU A 440 0.88 16.44 3.94
CA LEU A 440 1.93 15.49 3.55
C LEU A 440 1.49 14.61 2.37
N LEU A 441 0.25 14.10 2.41
CA LEU A 441 -0.36 13.38 1.29
C LEU A 441 -0.49 14.24 0.03
N GLN A 442 -0.88 15.51 0.14
CA GLN A 442 -0.92 16.43 -1.00
C GLN A 442 0.45 16.65 -1.65
N LEU A 443 1.52 16.77 -0.86
CA LEU A 443 2.88 16.91 -1.38
C LEU A 443 3.35 15.65 -2.13
N VAL A 444 3.06 14.46 -1.57
CA VAL A 444 3.35 13.18 -2.22
C VAL A 444 2.59 13.04 -3.54
N LEU A 445 1.30 13.39 -3.56
CA LEU A 445 0.47 13.35 -4.77
C LEU A 445 0.87 14.41 -5.82
N GLN A 446 1.28 15.61 -5.41
CA GLN A 446 1.83 16.61 -6.33
C GLN A 446 3.12 16.12 -7.01
N ARG A 447 3.98 15.40 -6.29
CA ARG A 447 5.20 14.82 -6.86
C ARG A 447 4.90 13.72 -7.86
N LEU A 448 3.96 12.82 -7.55
CA LEU A 448 3.48 11.79 -8.48
C LEU A 448 2.95 12.40 -9.78
N HIS A 449 2.14 13.47 -9.70
CA HIS A 449 1.61 14.14 -10.89
C HIS A 449 2.66 14.94 -11.69
N ARG A 450 3.68 15.52 -11.04
CA ARG A 450 4.81 16.17 -11.74
C ARG A 450 5.66 15.15 -12.50
N SER A 451 5.83 13.94 -11.99
CA SER A 451 6.57 12.87 -12.68
C SER A 451 5.84 12.32 -13.90
N SER A 452 4.50 12.40 -13.95
CA SER A 452 3.70 11.88 -15.07
C SER A 452 3.51 12.86 -16.24
N SER A 453 3.89 14.13 -16.11
CA SER A 453 3.63 15.17 -17.12
C SER A 453 4.81 15.46 -18.07
N SER A 454 5.99 14.87 -17.85
CA SER A 454 7.18 15.12 -18.68
C SER A 454 7.35 14.19 -19.90
N SER A 455 6.44 13.25 -20.14
CA SER A 455 6.60 12.20 -21.18
C SER A 455 5.76 12.37 -22.45
N LYS A 456 5.17 13.55 -22.73
CA LYS A 456 4.25 13.74 -23.88
C LYS A 456 4.66 14.75 -24.97
N SER A 457 5.91 15.20 -25.06
CA SER A 457 6.29 16.14 -26.14
C SER A 457 7.64 15.89 -26.80
N SER A 458 7.84 14.72 -27.42
CA SER A 458 8.78 14.62 -28.56
C SER A 458 8.46 13.41 -29.43
N ASN A 459 7.86 13.63 -30.61
CA ASN A 459 8.46 13.25 -31.90
C ASN A 459 7.46 13.35 -33.05
N SER A 460 7.47 14.51 -33.70
CA SER A 460 7.37 14.60 -35.15
C SER A 460 8.34 15.69 -35.61
N SER A 461 9.46 15.28 -36.22
CA SER A 461 9.97 15.81 -37.49
C SER A 461 11.44 15.44 -37.71
N ASN A 462 11.65 14.71 -38.81
CA ASN A 462 12.93 14.59 -39.51
C ASN A 462 13.58 15.96 -39.73
N SER A 463 14.91 16.04 -39.59
CA SER A 463 15.81 16.38 -40.70
C SER A 463 17.28 16.39 -40.25
N SER A 464 18.10 15.84 -41.13
CA SER A 464 19.55 15.78 -41.20
C SER A 464 20.27 17.06 -40.78
N SER A 465 21.36 16.93 -39.99
CA SER A 465 22.72 17.40 -40.34
C SER A 465 23.64 17.40 -39.11
N SER A 466 24.75 16.67 -39.29
CA SER A 466 26.09 16.78 -38.69
C SER A 466 26.44 17.90 -37.68
N SER A 467 27.13 17.43 -36.63
CA SER A 467 28.30 18.05 -35.96
C SER A 467 28.11 18.80 -34.63
N ASN A 468 28.85 18.32 -33.64
CA ASN A 468 29.32 18.98 -32.41
C ASN A 468 28.27 19.48 -31.40
N SER A 469 28.08 18.73 -30.30
CA SER A 469 27.75 19.29 -28.98
C SER A 469 27.85 18.24 -27.86
N SER A 470 29.07 17.96 -27.41
CA SER A 470 29.41 17.03 -26.32
C SER A 470 29.20 17.59 -24.91
N SER A 471 28.39 18.64 -24.73
CA SER A 471 28.38 19.42 -23.46
C SER A 471 27.02 19.55 -22.76
N ARG A 472 25.93 18.93 -23.25
CA ARG A 472 24.58 19.13 -22.67
C ARG A 472 24.03 17.98 -21.83
N ARG A 473 24.66 16.80 -21.82
CA ARG A 473 24.18 15.63 -21.05
C ARG A 473 24.49 15.67 -19.55
N SER A 474 25.29 16.61 -19.06
CA SER A 474 25.62 16.71 -17.62
C SER A 474 24.67 17.60 -16.80
N SER A 475 23.73 18.33 -17.42
CA SER A 475 22.84 19.26 -16.69
C SER A 475 21.54 18.62 -16.20
N LEU A 476 21.03 17.58 -16.89
CA LEU A 476 19.78 16.92 -16.52
C LEU A 476 19.91 15.94 -15.34
N HIS A 477 21.12 15.45 -15.04
CA HIS A 477 21.35 14.60 -13.87
C HIS A 477 21.64 15.41 -12.59
N GLN A 478 21.94 16.72 -12.71
CA GLN A 478 22.13 17.57 -11.53
C GLN A 478 20.80 18.05 -10.94
N SER A 479 19.79 18.37 -11.76
CA SER A 479 18.48 18.80 -11.24
C SER A 479 17.73 17.72 -10.45
N ALA A 480 17.81 16.46 -10.86
CA ALA A 480 17.16 15.37 -10.12
C ALA A 480 17.84 15.09 -8.77
N ALA A 481 19.17 15.28 -8.69
CA ALA A 481 19.93 15.08 -7.46
C ALA A 481 19.75 16.24 -6.47
N THR A 482 19.63 17.48 -6.95
CA THR A 482 19.36 18.65 -6.09
C THR A 482 17.93 18.65 -5.54
N GLU A 483 16.94 18.24 -6.34
CA GLU A 483 15.54 18.14 -5.88
C GLU A 483 15.35 17.06 -4.81
N ASP A 484 16.09 15.95 -4.87
CA ASP A 484 16.01 14.90 -3.85
C ASP A 484 16.75 15.29 -2.55
N ALA A 485 17.80 16.11 -2.66
CA ALA A 485 18.50 16.69 -1.52
C ALA A 485 17.65 17.73 -0.77
N GLU A 486 17.01 18.68 -1.49
CA GLU A 486 16.09 19.65 -0.88
C GLU A 486 14.89 18.97 -0.22
N LEU A 487 14.42 17.84 -0.76
CA LEU A 487 13.31 17.10 -0.18
C LEU A 487 13.72 16.34 1.09
N ARG A 488 14.93 15.79 1.12
CA ARG A 488 15.52 15.22 2.34
C ARG A 488 15.73 16.28 3.41
N GLU A 489 16.20 17.48 3.05
CA GLU A 489 16.33 18.60 3.99
C GLU A 489 14.97 19.04 4.52
N ASN A 490 13.96 19.23 3.65
CA ASN A 490 12.61 19.58 4.09
C ASN A 490 12.00 18.49 4.99
N ILE A 491 12.16 17.20 4.69
CA ILE A 491 11.67 16.11 5.55
C ILE A 491 12.44 16.08 6.88
N ASN A 492 13.74 16.33 6.89
CA ASN A 492 14.53 16.37 8.12
C ASN A 492 14.23 17.61 8.96
N GLU A 493 14.00 18.77 8.36
CA GLU A 493 13.60 20.01 9.04
C GLU A 493 12.19 19.84 9.65
N LEU A 494 11.32 19.16 8.92
CA LEU A 494 9.98 18.78 9.36
C LEU A 494 10.02 17.78 10.53
N LEU A 495 10.82 16.70 10.44
CA LEU A 495 11.07 15.74 11.51
C LEU A 495 11.73 16.42 12.72
N SER A 496 12.65 17.34 12.49
CA SER A 496 13.29 18.12 13.55
C SER A 496 12.31 19.07 14.24
N SER A 497 11.38 19.69 13.51
CA SER A 497 10.30 20.48 14.13
C SER A 497 9.36 19.63 14.99
N LEU A 498 9.13 18.38 14.56
CA LEU A 498 8.32 17.39 15.29
C LEU A 498 9.05 16.91 16.56
N GLN A 499 10.37 16.78 16.49
CA GLN A 499 11.20 16.36 17.61
C GLN A 499 11.52 17.50 18.59
N GLN A 500 11.52 18.76 18.13
CA GLN A 500 11.82 19.94 18.95
C GLN A 500 10.57 20.62 19.55
N GLN A 501 9.35 20.23 19.17
CA GLN A 501 8.17 20.78 19.84
C GLN A 501 8.07 20.23 21.28
N PRO A 502 8.03 21.10 22.32
CA PRO A 502 7.92 20.70 23.72
C PRO A 502 6.58 20.03 24.07
N LEU A 503 5.67 19.89 23.11
CA LEU A 503 4.37 19.23 23.22
C LEU A 503 4.46 17.85 23.89
N ASN A 504 5.52 17.09 23.65
CA ASN A 504 5.64 15.77 24.28
C ASN A 504 5.87 15.85 25.80
N LYS A 505 6.54 16.90 26.30
CA LYS A 505 6.73 17.12 27.75
C LYS A 505 5.50 17.74 28.40
N ASP A 506 4.86 18.71 27.74
CA ASP A 506 3.68 19.38 28.28
C ASP A 506 2.45 18.47 28.28
N ILE A 507 2.30 17.59 27.28
CA ILE A 507 1.26 16.55 27.28
C ILE A 507 1.53 15.53 28.38
N HIS A 508 2.79 15.09 28.57
CA HIS A 508 3.12 14.17 29.66
C HIS A 508 2.87 14.81 31.03
N LEU A 509 3.27 16.07 31.24
CA LEU A 509 3.04 16.80 32.50
C LEU A 509 1.55 17.00 32.78
N ASN A 510 0.74 17.32 31.76
CA ASN A 510 -0.71 17.43 31.93
C ASN A 510 -1.36 16.08 32.26
N ILE A 511 -0.99 14.99 31.57
CA ILE A 511 -1.55 13.66 31.84
C ILE A 511 -1.15 13.17 33.24
N SER A 512 0.11 13.40 33.65
CA SER A 512 0.59 13.04 35.00
C SER A 512 -0.13 13.85 36.08
N SER A 513 -0.27 15.17 35.92
CA SER A 513 -1.03 16.02 36.85
C SER A 513 -2.49 15.60 36.96
N TYR A 514 -3.12 15.19 35.84
CA TYR A 514 -4.51 14.73 35.84
C TYR A 514 -4.67 13.39 36.55
N LEU A 515 -3.78 12.43 36.31
CA LEU A 515 -3.80 11.15 37.01
C LEU A 515 -3.61 11.33 38.53
N GLU A 516 -2.74 12.26 38.93
CA GLU A 516 -2.51 12.58 40.34
C GLU A 516 -3.73 13.25 40.97
N GLN A 517 -4.40 14.17 40.26
CA GLN A 517 -5.64 14.80 40.73
C GLN A 517 -6.79 13.78 40.85
N LEU A 518 -6.91 12.86 39.90
CA LEU A 518 -7.92 11.79 39.93
C LEU A 518 -7.67 10.82 41.10
N GLN A 519 -6.41 10.49 41.35
CA GLN A 519 -6.00 9.66 42.49
C GLN A 519 -6.31 10.35 43.82
N GLN A 520 -6.06 11.67 43.91
CA GLN A 520 -6.34 12.46 45.11
C GLN A 520 -7.86 12.58 45.38
N GLN A 521 -8.67 12.75 44.34
CA GLN A 521 -10.14 12.75 44.45
C GLN A 521 -10.68 11.39 44.93
N GLN A 522 -10.15 10.28 44.40
CA GLN A 522 -10.53 8.95 44.86
C GLN A 522 -10.18 8.72 46.34
N GLN A 523 -9.05 9.25 46.79
CA GLN A 523 -8.63 9.15 48.19
C GLN A 523 -9.53 9.95 49.13
N GLN A 524 -10.01 11.14 48.72
CA GLN A 524 -10.98 11.92 49.50
C GLN A 524 -12.33 11.21 49.61
N GLN A 525 -12.84 10.58 48.54
CA GLN A 525 -14.08 9.80 48.62
C GLN A 525 -13.96 8.64 49.61
N GLN A 526 -12.83 7.93 49.65
CA GLN A 526 -12.60 6.87 50.63
C GLN A 526 -12.58 7.41 52.06
N GLN A 527 -11.97 8.57 52.30
CA GLN A 527 -11.97 9.18 53.64
C GLN A 527 -13.38 9.59 54.09
N GLN A 528 -14.20 10.14 53.19
CA GLN A 528 -15.59 10.47 53.50
C GLN A 528 -16.42 9.21 53.79
N GLN A 529 -16.24 8.13 53.03
CA GLN A 529 -16.92 6.86 53.29
C GLN A 529 -16.49 6.24 54.62
N CYS A 530 -15.19 6.28 54.95
CA CYS A 530 -14.68 5.84 56.25
C CYS A 530 -15.24 6.69 57.39
N SER A 531 -15.29 8.02 57.23
CA SER A 531 -15.85 8.92 58.24
C SER A 531 -17.35 8.71 58.44
N ASN A 532 -18.11 8.48 57.36
CA ASN A 532 -19.54 8.19 57.43
C ASN A 532 -19.81 6.82 58.06
N ARG A 533 -18.98 5.80 57.77
CA ARG A 533 -19.03 4.51 58.47
C ARG A 533 -18.77 4.68 59.95
N ARG A 534 -17.77 5.49 60.31
CA ARG A 534 -17.41 5.74 61.71
C ARG A 534 -18.54 6.43 62.48
N ARG A 535 -19.17 7.45 61.88
CA ARG A 535 -20.34 8.13 62.48
C ARG A 535 -21.54 7.19 62.62
N ARG A 536 -21.81 6.32 61.63
CA ARG A 536 -22.87 5.31 61.75
C ARG A 536 -22.59 4.34 62.90
N THR A 537 -21.36 3.85 63.02
CA THR A 537 -21.00 2.96 64.13
C THR A 537 -20.99 3.67 65.49
N GLU A 538 -20.69 4.97 65.56
CA GLU A 538 -20.72 5.71 66.83
C GLU A 538 -22.15 6.05 67.28
N GLY A 539 -23.08 6.27 66.33
CA GLY A 539 -24.50 6.50 66.63
C GLY A 539 -25.29 5.25 67.05
N GLU A 540 -24.81 4.04 66.74
CA GLU A 540 -25.46 2.79 67.17
C GLU A 540 -25.12 2.37 68.62
N TYR A 541 -24.16 3.03 69.28
CA TYR A 541 -23.76 2.75 70.67
C TYR A 541 -24.25 3.79 71.69
N GLN A 542 -24.97 4.81 71.25
CA GLN A 542 -25.71 5.75 72.11
C GLN A 542 -27.18 5.35 72.15
#